data_AF-A0A1S0TL58-F1
#
_entry.id   AF-A0A1S0TL58-F1
#
_cell.length_a   1.000
_cell.length_b   1.000
_cell.length_c   1.000
_cell.angle_alpha   90.00
_cell.angle_beta   90.00
_cell.angle_gamma   90.00
#
_symmetry.space_group_name_H-M   'P 1'
#
loop_
_entity.id
_entity.type
_entity.pdbx_description
1 polymer ?
#
loop_
_entity_poly.entity_id
_entity_poly.type
_entity_poly.pdbx_seq_one_letter_code
_entity_poly.pdbx_strand_id
1 'polypeptide(L)'
;MQYYAAKPNVTEKGPFSFRMAERKKDLKFSKDGNTVYYKSYKQYFYDPDISCATCRNNPELILPNVVALGAVATMMQEKECGPTCRLIIDVGLLLMGEYPFRRLRPLNVTFYGYNDPLLSLANSPIFKFLGDKFNNGKPVIPLKIPHLPNLALFYRLNNSNDEDYIIETGKKDIDSIGMIRTWAGFNLLPLSWWQTMQARMINGTDTGSFAPLHLTSNNILPFFSSFLCRSFTAVFSKHSTYKGMKSVEFVVSQEEFDTIDNNYIGFRYRNLEKIKYFPEWSPCSKMTRSNNFTSCSSTSINCLLKENLCHECCEGSYVNGTYLLPPGMFPLVCFPGKNETLPVSVIISPPYFSYSPKEVTDSVIGFPRLDIKPSAFTFVREPLTGLLMQIDIQLMVSFPMFRTNEST
;
A
#
# COMPACT_ATOMS: atom_id res chain seq x y z
N MET A 1 -25.27 -11.37 11.09
CA MET A 1 -24.57 -10.63 12.16
C MET A 1 -24.83 -9.15 11.95
N GLN A 2 -25.29 -8.43 12.98
CA GLN A 2 -25.35 -6.97 12.95
C GLN A 2 -24.01 -6.42 13.47
N TYR A 3 -23.37 -5.53 12.72
CA TYR A 3 -22.10 -4.92 13.09
C TYR A 3 -22.36 -3.52 13.68
N TYR A 4 -22.36 -3.38 15.00
CA TYR A 4 -22.78 -2.15 15.71
C TYR A 4 -21.71 -1.05 15.79
N ALA A 5 -20.85 -0.92 14.78
CA ALA A 5 -19.75 0.06 14.77
C ALA A 5 -18.80 -0.04 15.99
N ALA A 6 -18.74 -1.20 16.66
CA ALA A 6 -17.77 -1.46 17.71
C ALA A 6 -16.36 -1.62 17.13
N LYS A 7 -15.34 -1.34 17.94
CA LYS A 7 -13.94 -1.58 17.57
C LYS A 7 -13.72 -3.07 17.24
N PRO A 8 -13.06 -3.41 16.12
CA PRO A 8 -12.77 -4.79 15.79
C PRO A 8 -11.85 -5.41 16.87
N ASN A 9 -12.16 -6.64 17.27
CA ASN A 9 -11.32 -7.44 18.16
C ASN A 9 -10.70 -8.57 17.34
N VAL A 10 -9.38 -8.53 17.21
CA VAL A 10 -8.63 -9.45 16.34
C VAL A 10 -7.71 -10.35 17.14
N THR A 11 -7.32 -11.46 16.53
CA THR A 11 -6.29 -12.35 17.08
C THR A 11 -5.33 -12.70 15.95
N GLU A 12 -4.04 -12.49 16.19
CA GLU A 12 -3.01 -12.80 15.21
C GLU A 12 -2.92 -14.32 14.96
N LYS A 13 -2.80 -14.70 13.68
CA LYS A 13 -2.65 -16.10 13.27
C LYS A 13 -1.54 -16.22 12.24
N GLY A 14 -0.46 -16.90 12.60
CA GLY A 14 0.69 -17.10 11.74
C GLY A 14 1.88 -17.75 12.45
N PRO A 15 3.03 -17.85 11.78
CA PRO A 15 3.25 -17.45 10.40
C PRO A 15 2.71 -18.47 9.38
N PHE A 16 2.26 -17.95 8.23
CA PHE A 16 2.09 -18.73 7.00
C PHE A 16 3.31 -18.42 6.11
N SER A 17 4.23 -19.37 6.04
CA SER A 17 5.57 -19.13 5.53
C SER A 17 5.69 -19.56 4.07
N PHE A 18 6.34 -18.72 3.25
CA PHE A 18 6.62 -18.99 1.85
C PHE A 18 8.11 -18.79 1.59
N ARG A 19 8.74 -19.70 0.86
CA ARG A 19 10.06 -19.48 0.28
C ARG A 19 9.91 -18.74 -1.04
N MET A 20 10.62 -17.63 -1.17
CA MET A 20 10.66 -16.86 -2.41
C MET A 20 11.98 -17.15 -3.15
N ALA A 21 11.90 -17.40 -4.45
CA ALA A 21 13.05 -17.51 -5.34
C ALA A 21 12.95 -16.41 -6.41
N GLU A 22 14.01 -15.63 -6.54
CA GLU A 22 14.12 -14.53 -7.50
C GLU A 22 15.23 -14.79 -8.51
N ARG A 23 14.96 -14.53 -9.79
CA ARG A 23 15.94 -14.68 -10.88
C ARG A 23 15.80 -13.54 -11.88
N LYS A 24 16.87 -12.76 -12.05
CA LYS A 24 16.99 -11.77 -13.14
C LYS A 24 17.25 -12.51 -14.45
N LYS A 25 16.42 -12.26 -15.47
CA LYS A 25 16.49 -12.89 -16.80
C LYS A 25 16.50 -11.83 -17.90
N ASP A 26 16.69 -12.30 -19.13
CA ASP A 26 16.66 -11.51 -20.36
C ASP A 26 17.69 -10.37 -20.36
N LEU A 27 18.86 -10.63 -19.78
CA LEU A 27 19.92 -9.63 -19.63
C LEU A 27 20.38 -9.12 -20.99
N LYS A 28 20.35 -7.80 -21.17
CA LYS A 28 20.85 -7.13 -22.37
C LYS A 28 21.67 -5.90 -21.96
N PHE A 29 22.96 -5.94 -22.23
CA PHE A 29 23.85 -4.81 -22.00
C PHE A 29 23.74 -3.80 -23.14
N SER A 30 23.83 -2.50 -22.81
CA SER A 30 23.99 -1.46 -23.83
C SER A 30 25.33 -1.61 -24.57
N LYS A 31 25.44 -1.05 -25.78
CA LYS A 31 26.66 -1.16 -26.61
C LYS A 31 27.91 -0.62 -25.91
N ASP A 32 27.75 0.45 -25.13
CA ASP A 32 28.80 1.05 -24.32
C ASP A 32 29.05 0.30 -22.99
N GLY A 33 28.16 -0.63 -22.63
CA GLY A 33 28.19 -1.41 -21.40
C GLY A 33 27.85 -0.62 -20.13
N ASN A 34 27.34 0.62 -20.25
CA ASN A 34 27.03 1.44 -19.08
C ASN A 34 25.74 1.00 -18.39
N THR A 35 24.77 0.47 -19.14
CA THR A 35 23.48 0.03 -18.60
C THR A 35 23.21 -1.43 -18.91
N VAL A 36 22.37 -2.05 -18.08
CA VAL A 36 21.86 -3.40 -18.31
C VAL A 36 20.35 -3.44 -18.13
N TYR A 37 19.69 -4.04 -19.11
CA TYR A 37 18.27 -4.37 -19.07
C TYR A 37 18.08 -5.75 -18.45
N TYR A 38 17.05 -5.94 -17.63
CA TYR A 38 16.59 -7.26 -17.16
C TYR A 38 15.12 -7.25 -16.74
N LYS A 39 14.56 -8.44 -16.49
CA LYS A 39 13.30 -8.64 -15.77
C LYS A 39 13.54 -9.52 -14.55
N SER A 40 12.99 -9.17 -13.38
CA SER A 40 13.14 -10.00 -12.18
C SER A 40 11.96 -10.94 -12.01
N TYR A 41 12.19 -12.24 -12.22
CA TYR A 41 11.16 -13.27 -12.09
C TYR A 41 11.12 -13.80 -10.66
N LYS A 42 9.94 -13.81 -10.03
CA LYS A 42 9.73 -14.25 -8.65
C LYS A 42 8.80 -15.46 -8.59
N GLN A 43 9.19 -16.44 -7.78
CA GLN A 43 8.42 -17.65 -7.51
C GLN A 43 8.24 -17.80 -6.00
N TYR A 44 7.04 -18.20 -5.57
CA TYR A 44 6.67 -18.35 -4.17
C TYR A 44 6.20 -19.78 -3.90
N PHE A 45 6.81 -20.43 -2.92
CA PHE A 45 6.53 -21.81 -2.53
C PHE A 45 6.11 -21.86 -1.07
N TYR A 46 4.89 -22.30 -0.79
CA TYR A 46 4.43 -22.48 0.59
C TYR A 46 5.27 -23.54 1.30
N ASP A 47 5.75 -23.22 2.51
CA ASP A 47 6.54 -24.11 3.34
C ASP A 47 5.79 -24.41 4.66
N PRO A 48 5.16 -25.59 4.79
CA PRO A 48 4.42 -25.95 5.99
C PRO A 48 5.32 -26.21 7.21
N ASP A 49 6.60 -26.55 7.01
CA ASP A 49 7.49 -26.97 8.10
C ASP A 49 7.90 -25.77 8.96
N ILE A 50 8.16 -24.63 8.33
CA ILE A 50 8.44 -23.34 8.99
C ILE A 50 7.18 -22.47 9.16
N SER A 51 6.00 -23.01 8.87
CA SER A 51 4.71 -22.40 9.21
C SER A 51 4.24 -22.85 10.59
N CYS A 52 3.33 -22.10 11.21
CA CYS A 52 2.77 -22.48 12.51
C CYS A 52 2.01 -23.83 12.43
N ALA A 53 2.09 -24.67 13.46
CA ALA A 53 1.48 -26.01 13.44
C ALA A 53 -0.04 -25.96 13.14
N THR A 54 -0.73 -24.96 13.70
CA THR A 54 -2.17 -24.74 13.49
C THR A 54 -2.51 -24.00 12.20
N CYS A 55 -1.50 -23.63 11.39
CA CYS A 55 -1.64 -22.96 10.11
C CYS A 55 -1.61 -23.96 8.93
N ARG A 56 -1.01 -25.15 9.14
CA ARG A 56 -0.73 -26.16 8.09
C ARG A 56 -2.00 -26.68 7.40
N ASN A 57 -3.12 -26.74 8.12
CA ASN A 57 -4.41 -27.14 7.56
C ASN A 57 -5.16 -26.00 6.85
N ASN A 58 -4.54 -24.81 6.73
CA ASN A 58 -5.10 -23.63 6.07
C ASN A 58 -6.56 -23.34 6.54
N PRO A 59 -6.76 -23.11 7.85
CA PRO A 59 -8.09 -23.03 8.44
C PRO A 59 -8.82 -21.77 7.95
N GLU A 60 -10.14 -21.82 7.91
CA GLU A 60 -10.93 -20.63 7.58
C GLU A 60 -10.82 -19.58 8.67
N LEU A 61 -10.53 -18.34 8.27
CA LEU A 61 -10.52 -17.16 9.11
C LEU A 61 -11.62 -16.21 8.65
N ILE A 62 -12.15 -15.40 9.57
CA ILE A 62 -13.05 -14.29 9.22
C ILE A 62 -12.18 -13.11 8.81
N LEU A 63 -12.21 -12.75 7.54
CA LEU A 63 -11.39 -11.69 6.94
C LEU A 63 -12.28 -10.64 6.25
N PRO A 64 -11.79 -9.40 6.06
CA PRO A 64 -12.49 -8.39 5.29
C PRO A 64 -12.79 -8.87 3.86
N ASN A 65 -14.02 -8.60 3.39
CA ASN A 65 -14.42 -8.91 2.02
C ASN A 65 -13.96 -7.79 1.07
N VAL A 66 -12.73 -7.93 0.56
CA VAL A 66 -12.08 -6.90 -0.26
C VAL A 66 -12.84 -6.61 -1.56
N VAL A 67 -13.50 -7.61 -2.16
CA VAL A 67 -14.28 -7.41 -3.39
C VAL A 67 -15.51 -6.53 -3.11
N ALA A 68 -16.28 -6.88 -2.08
CA ALA A 68 -17.43 -6.08 -1.68
C ALA A 68 -17.04 -4.66 -1.28
N LEU A 69 -15.95 -4.48 -0.51
CA LEU A 69 -15.45 -3.16 -0.13
C LEU A 69 -15.03 -2.31 -1.34
N GLY A 70 -14.30 -2.90 -2.28
CA GLY A 70 -13.91 -2.24 -3.53
C GLY A 70 -15.12 -1.87 -4.40
N ALA A 71 -16.12 -2.74 -4.44
CA ALA A 71 -17.35 -2.49 -5.16
C ALA A 71 -18.12 -1.29 -4.60
N VAL A 72 -18.36 -1.28 -3.28
CA VAL A 72 -19.00 -0.16 -2.58
C VAL A 72 -18.23 1.14 -2.79
N ALA A 73 -16.91 1.14 -2.60
CA ALA A 73 -16.09 2.33 -2.79
C ALA A 73 -16.19 2.90 -4.22
N THR A 74 -16.30 2.04 -5.23
CA THR A 74 -16.49 2.44 -6.63
C THR A 74 -17.88 3.01 -6.86
N MET A 75 -18.92 2.38 -6.32
CA MET A 75 -20.31 2.81 -6.48
C MET A 75 -20.58 4.17 -5.85
N MET A 76 -19.99 4.45 -4.69
CA MET A 76 -20.11 5.77 -4.04
C MET A 76 -19.55 6.91 -4.90
N GLN A 77 -18.62 6.61 -5.79
CA GLN A 77 -18.03 7.59 -6.71
C GLN A 77 -18.82 7.73 -8.02
N GLU A 78 -19.73 6.79 -8.31
CA GLU A 78 -20.54 6.83 -9.52
C GLU A 78 -21.65 7.88 -9.39
N LYS A 79 -21.49 8.99 -10.12
CA LYS A 79 -22.45 10.09 -10.11
C LYS A 79 -23.74 9.74 -10.88
N GLU A 80 -23.68 8.79 -11.80
CA GLU A 80 -24.83 8.36 -12.61
C GLU A 80 -25.77 7.40 -11.85
N CYS A 81 -25.34 6.80 -10.72
CA CYS A 81 -26.14 5.87 -9.92
C CYS A 81 -26.84 6.59 -8.75
N GLY A 82 -28.09 6.99 -8.98
CA GLY A 82 -28.96 7.62 -7.96
C GLY A 82 -29.44 6.64 -6.86
N PRO A 83 -30.24 7.12 -5.89
CA PRO A 83 -30.62 6.34 -4.70
C PRO A 83 -31.29 4.99 -4.99
N THR A 84 -32.17 4.93 -5.98
CA THR A 84 -32.86 3.68 -6.36
C THR A 84 -31.89 2.66 -6.96
N CYS A 85 -30.91 3.10 -7.75
CA CYS A 85 -29.87 2.26 -8.31
C CYS A 85 -29.02 1.64 -7.19
N ARG A 86 -28.58 2.46 -6.23
CA ARG A 86 -27.85 2.00 -5.03
C ARG A 86 -28.62 0.97 -4.22
N LEU A 87 -29.90 1.23 -3.93
CA LEU A 87 -30.75 0.29 -3.20
C LEU A 87 -30.88 -1.07 -3.90
N ILE A 88 -31.02 -1.10 -5.23
CA ILE A 88 -31.08 -2.35 -6.00
C ILE A 88 -29.77 -3.12 -5.86
N ILE A 89 -28.63 -2.42 -5.95
CA ILE A 89 -27.33 -3.06 -5.83
C ILE A 89 -27.10 -3.58 -4.41
N ASP A 90 -27.45 -2.81 -3.38
CA ASP A 90 -27.41 -3.24 -1.98
C ASP A 90 -28.17 -4.54 -1.74
N VAL A 91 -29.42 -4.59 -2.22
CA VAL A 91 -30.24 -5.80 -2.14
C VAL A 91 -29.58 -6.94 -2.91
N GLY A 92 -29.02 -6.68 -4.09
CA GLY A 92 -28.27 -7.65 -4.88
C GLY A 92 -27.06 -8.22 -4.12
N LEU A 93 -26.21 -7.36 -3.57
CA LEU A 93 -25.04 -7.74 -2.77
C LEU A 93 -25.45 -8.60 -1.57
N LEU A 94 -26.49 -8.20 -0.84
CA LEU A 94 -27.02 -8.97 0.30
C LEU A 94 -27.53 -10.35 -0.13
N LEU A 95 -28.28 -10.44 -1.23
CA LEU A 95 -28.80 -11.72 -1.76
C LEU A 95 -27.68 -12.64 -2.24
N MET A 96 -26.57 -12.08 -2.73
CA MET A 96 -25.38 -12.82 -3.13
C MET A 96 -24.50 -13.25 -1.94
N GLY A 97 -24.83 -12.81 -0.72
CA GLY A 97 -24.04 -13.08 0.47
C GLY A 97 -22.77 -12.24 0.57
N GLU A 98 -22.71 -11.10 -0.12
CA GLU A 98 -21.60 -10.14 -0.05
C GLU A 98 -21.71 -9.31 1.23
N TYR A 99 -21.22 -9.88 2.33
CA TYR A 99 -21.10 -9.18 3.61
C TYR A 99 -19.72 -8.52 3.76
N PRO A 100 -19.56 -7.51 4.65
CA PRO A 100 -18.27 -6.85 4.88
C PRO A 100 -17.13 -7.78 5.35
N PHE A 101 -17.49 -8.92 5.94
CA PHE A 101 -16.56 -9.96 6.36
C PHE A 101 -16.98 -11.31 5.80
N ARG A 102 -15.99 -12.15 5.51
CA ARG A 102 -16.20 -13.48 4.93
C ARG A 102 -15.24 -14.51 5.54
N ARG A 103 -15.69 -15.76 5.58
CA ARG A 103 -14.83 -16.90 5.91
C ARG A 103 -13.97 -17.23 4.70
N LEU A 104 -12.67 -17.04 4.83
CA LEU A 104 -11.70 -17.24 3.76
C LEU A 104 -10.47 -17.98 4.30
N ARG A 105 -9.80 -18.70 3.41
CA ARG A 105 -8.58 -19.44 3.75
C ARG A 105 -7.34 -18.58 3.47
N PRO A 106 -6.41 -18.43 4.44
CA PRO A 106 -5.23 -17.56 4.29
C PRO A 106 -4.42 -17.78 3.02
N LEU A 107 -4.13 -19.03 2.64
CA LEU A 107 -3.32 -19.32 1.44
C LEU A 107 -4.04 -18.93 0.13
N ASN A 108 -5.38 -18.97 0.13
CA ASN A 108 -6.20 -18.52 -1.00
C ASN A 108 -6.24 -17.00 -1.09
N VAL A 109 -6.37 -16.31 0.04
CA VAL A 109 -6.34 -14.84 0.09
C VAL A 109 -4.98 -14.30 -0.32
N THR A 110 -3.88 -14.96 0.03
CA THR A 110 -2.53 -14.49 -0.32
C THR A 110 -2.16 -14.80 -1.78
N PHE A 111 -2.07 -16.07 -2.18
CA PHE A 111 -1.52 -16.46 -3.49
C PHE A 111 -2.46 -17.29 -4.38
N TYR A 112 -3.22 -18.23 -3.82
CA TYR A 112 -3.91 -19.22 -4.66
C TYR A 112 -5.22 -18.72 -5.28
N GLY A 113 -5.77 -17.63 -4.74
CA GLY A 113 -7.04 -17.09 -5.18
C GLY A 113 -8.24 -17.76 -4.52
N TYR A 114 -9.33 -17.02 -4.38
CA TYR A 114 -10.65 -17.55 -4.03
C TYR A 114 -11.70 -17.08 -5.03
N ASN A 115 -12.75 -17.90 -5.17
CA ASN A 115 -13.93 -17.57 -5.96
C ASN A 115 -14.82 -16.60 -5.19
N ASP A 116 -15.20 -15.53 -5.85
CA ASP A 116 -16.08 -14.51 -5.29
C ASP A 116 -17.40 -14.43 -6.10
N PRO A 117 -18.59 -14.47 -5.47
CA PRO A 117 -19.87 -14.39 -6.15
C PRO A 117 -20.01 -13.13 -7.00
N LEU A 118 -19.63 -11.96 -6.49
CA LEU A 118 -19.69 -10.70 -7.23
C LEU A 118 -18.76 -10.72 -8.44
N LEU A 119 -17.53 -11.22 -8.27
CA LEU A 119 -16.59 -11.42 -9.37
C LEU A 119 -17.09 -12.42 -10.41
N SER A 120 -17.74 -13.50 -9.96
CA SER A 120 -18.31 -14.53 -10.83
C SER A 120 -19.48 -13.98 -11.65
N LEU A 121 -20.35 -13.18 -11.02
CA LEU A 121 -21.44 -12.48 -11.69
C LEU A 121 -20.89 -11.48 -12.70
N ALA A 122 -19.92 -10.66 -12.33
CA ALA A 122 -19.32 -9.67 -13.22
C ALA A 122 -18.69 -10.30 -14.48
N ASN A 123 -18.13 -11.51 -14.36
CA ASN A 123 -17.57 -12.25 -15.50
C ASN A 123 -18.62 -13.09 -16.26
N SER A 124 -19.88 -13.13 -15.81
CA SER A 124 -20.90 -13.98 -16.39
C SER A 124 -21.47 -13.43 -17.72
N PRO A 125 -21.95 -14.30 -18.63
CA PRO A 125 -22.60 -13.88 -19.87
C PRO A 125 -23.85 -13.03 -19.63
N ILE A 126 -24.57 -13.27 -18.54
CA ILE A 126 -25.79 -12.53 -18.22
C ILE A 126 -25.49 -11.07 -17.86
N PHE A 127 -24.35 -10.81 -17.20
CA PHE A 127 -23.93 -9.46 -16.87
C PHE A 127 -23.52 -8.65 -18.11
N LYS A 128 -22.83 -9.29 -19.06
CA LYS A 128 -22.53 -8.70 -20.37
C LYS A 128 -23.80 -8.38 -21.15
N PHE A 129 -24.74 -9.34 -21.22
CA PHE A 129 -26.03 -9.15 -21.86
C PHE A 129 -26.84 -7.97 -21.28
N LEU A 130 -26.86 -7.83 -19.95
CA LEU A 130 -27.57 -6.72 -19.30
C LEU A 130 -26.94 -5.37 -19.65
N GLY A 131 -25.61 -5.28 -19.72
CA GLY A 131 -24.91 -4.05 -20.10
C GLY A 131 -25.16 -3.66 -21.56
N ASP A 132 -25.08 -4.65 -22.46
CA ASP A 132 -25.31 -4.47 -23.90
C ASP A 132 -26.75 -4.05 -24.21
N LYS A 133 -27.74 -4.60 -23.49
CA LYS A 133 -29.16 -4.37 -23.78
C LYS A 133 -29.75 -3.15 -23.08
N PHE A 134 -29.27 -2.79 -21.89
CA PHE A 134 -29.92 -1.78 -21.04
C PHE A 134 -29.04 -0.57 -20.70
N ASN A 135 -27.75 -0.56 -21.05
CA ASN A 135 -26.85 0.55 -20.72
C ASN A 135 -25.88 0.89 -21.88
N ASN A 136 -26.31 0.72 -23.13
CA ASN A 136 -25.53 1.03 -24.35
C ASN A 136 -24.12 0.39 -24.37
N GLY A 137 -23.97 -0.83 -23.85
CA GLY A 137 -22.69 -1.54 -23.77
C GLY A 137 -21.81 -1.16 -22.57
N LYS A 138 -22.27 -0.25 -21.69
CA LYS A 138 -21.62 0.00 -20.40
C LYS A 138 -22.07 -1.05 -19.36
N PRO A 139 -21.19 -1.46 -18.43
CA PRO A 139 -21.58 -2.35 -17.33
C PRO A 139 -22.77 -1.80 -16.55
N VAL A 140 -23.76 -2.64 -16.21
CA VAL A 140 -24.96 -2.21 -15.42
C VAL A 140 -24.59 -1.85 -13.99
N ILE A 141 -23.55 -2.49 -13.45
CA ILE A 141 -22.89 -2.06 -12.22
C ILE A 141 -21.53 -1.50 -12.66
N PRO A 142 -21.18 -0.24 -12.36
CA PRO A 142 -19.95 0.44 -12.79
C PRO A 142 -18.70 -0.10 -12.08
N LEU A 143 -18.64 -1.40 -11.81
CA LEU A 143 -17.49 -2.05 -11.22
C LEU A 143 -16.44 -2.18 -12.32
N LYS A 144 -15.40 -1.34 -12.26
CA LYS A 144 -14.17 -1.54 -13.02
C LYS A 144 -13.39 -2.70 -12.40
N ILE A 145 -13.96 -3.90 -12.47
CA ILE A 145 -13.27 -5.10 -12.04
C ILE A 145 -12.34 -5.52 -13.17
N PRO A 146 -11.02 -5.51 -13.00
CA PRO A 146 -10.14 -6.14 -13.98
C PRO A 146 -10.58 -7.60 -14.15
N HIS A 147 -10.43 -8.16 -15.36
CA HIS A 147 -10.78 -9.56 -15.64
C HIS A 147 -9.88 -10.50 -14.83
N LEU A 148 -10.28 -10.74 -13.59
CA LEU A 148 -9.66 -11.62 -12.62
C LEU A 148 -10.64 -12.77 -12.41
N PRO A 149 -10.28 -14.02 -12.77
CA PRO A 149 -11.15 -15.17 -12.50
C PRO A 149 -11.18 -15.50 -10.99
N ASN A 150 -10.13 -15.13 -10.25
CA ASN A 150 -10.01 -15.30 -8.80
C ASN A 150 -9.36 -14.06 -8.17
N LEU A 151 -9.67 -13.79 -6.90
CA LEU A 151 -9.01 -12.73 -6.13
C LEU A 151 -7.97 -13.29 -5.16
N ALA A 152 -6.77 -12.70 -5.15
CA ALA A 152 -5.76 -12.83 -4.09
C ALA A 152 -4.97 -11.52 -3.97
N LEU A 153 -4.36 -11.26 -2.81
CA LEU A 153 -3.52 -10.08 -2.58
C LEU A 153 -2.30 -10.06 -3.50
N PHE A 154 -1.71 -11.24 -3.71
CA PHE A 154 -0.52 -11.46 -4.55
C PHE A 154 -0.90 -12.28 -5.79
N TYR A 155 -2.12 -12.08 -6.28
CA TYR A 155 -2.64 -12.79 -7.44
C TYR A 155 -1.74 -12.53 -8.65
N ARG A 156 -1.43 -13.60 -9.41
CA ARG A 156 -0.51 -13.60 -10.55
C ARG A 156 0.93 -13.15 -10.26
N LEU A 157 1.33 -12.91 -9.00
CA LEU A 157 2.73 -12.62 -8.69
C LEU A 157 3.62 -13.87 -8.83
N ASN A 158 3.08 -15.04 -8.53
CA ASN A 158 3.83 -16.29 -8.64
C ASN A 158 4.14 -16.62 -10.11
N ASN A 159 5.39 -16.96 -10.40
CA ASN A 159 5.89 -17.22 -11.76
C ASN A 159 5.76 -16.02 -12.71
N SER A 160 5.73 -14.80 -12.17
CA SER A 160 5.71 -13.57 -12.95
C SER A 160 6.98 -12.74 -12.73
N ASN A 161 7.06 -11.57 -13.37
CA ASN A 161 8.12 -10.60 -13.17
C ASN A 161 7.58 -9.26 -12.71
N ASP A 162 8.42 -8.45 -12.08
CA ASP A 162 8.12 -7.09 -11.64
C ASP A 162 8.45 -6.02 -12.69
N GLU A 163 8.02 -6.28 -13.93
CA GLU A 163 8.28 -5.45 -15.12
C GLU A 163 9.75 -5.41 -15.55
N ASP A 164 10.03 -4.62 -16.60
CA ASP A 164 11.39 -4.38 -17.07
C ASP A 164 12.12 -3.32 -16.27
N TYR A 165 13.42 -3.57 -16.08
CA TYR A 165 14.35 -2.63 -15.47
C TYR A 165 15.45 -2.31 -16.47
N ILE A 166 15.86 -1.04 -16.51
CA ILE A 166 17.16 -0.63 -17.01
C ILE A 166 17.89 0.01 -15.85
N ILE A 167 19.04 -0.55 -15.49
CA ILE A 167 19.88 -0.06 -14.38
C ILE A 167 21.27 0.30 -14.87
N GLU A 168 21.94 1.16 -14.10
CA GLU A 168 23.36 1.45 -14.22
C GLU A 168 24.20 0.25 -13.77
N THR A 169 25.23 -0.07 -14.55
CA THR A 169 26.16 -1.18 -14.25
C THR A 169 27.26 -0.79 -13.27
N GLY A 170 27.45 0.51 -13.03
CA GLY A 170 28.61 1.04 -12.30
C GLY A 170 29.88 1.19 -13.14
N LYS A 171 29.86 0.85 -14.45
CA LYS A 171 31.03 0.93 -15.33
C LYS A 171 31.60 2.34 -15.47
N LYS A 172 30.73 3.33 -15.61
CA LYS A 172 31.12 4.75 -15.73
C LYS A 172 31.49 5.35 -14.39
N ASP A 173 30.70 5.01 -13.36
CA ASP A 173 30.85 5.48 -11.99
C ASP A 173 30.32 4.39 -11.06
N ILE A 174 31.19 3.85 -10.20
CA ILE A 174 30.86 2.73 -9.34
C ILE A 174 29.79 3.09 -8.30
N ASP A 175 29.69 4.36 -7.90
CA ASP A 175 28.69 4.82 -6.94
C ASP A 175 27.27 4.81 -7.52
N SER A 176 27.15 4.70 -8.85
CA SER A 176 25.88 4.56 -9.55
C SER A 176 25.40 3.11 -9.73
N ILE A 177 26.15 2.12 -9.24
CA ILE A 177 25.82 0.71 -9.45
C ILE A 177 24.39 0.37 -8.99
N GLY A 178 23.62 -0.26 -9.88
CA GLY A 178 22.25 -0.68 -9.60
C GLY A 178 21.22 0.45 -9.61
N MET A 179 21.62 1.72 -9.84
CA MET A 179 20.66 2.82 -9.93
C MET A 179 19.70 2.60 -11.09
N ILE A 180 18.40 2.74 -10.82
CA ILE A 180 17.36 2.53 -11.81
C ILE A 180 17.27 3.76 -12.72
N ARG A 181 17.36 3.53 -14.03
CA ARG A 181 17.07 4.53 -15.06
C ARG A 181 15.61 4.53 -15.45
N THR A 182 15.07 3.33 -15.67
CA THR A 182 13.66 3.14 -16.00
C THR A 182 13.14 1.86 -15.38
N TRP A 183 11.86 1.90 -15.03
CA TRP A 183 11.07 0.74 -14.63
C TRP A 183 9.78 0.72 -15.45
N ALA A 184 9.42 -0.44 -15.99
CA ALA A 184 8.26 -0.61 -16.88
C ALA A 184 8.30 0.33 -18.12
N GLY A 185 9.49 0.65 -18.63
CA GLY A 185 9.69 1.63 -19.70
C GLY A 185 9.57 3.11 -19.30
N PHE A 186 9.32 3.44 -18.03
CA PHE A 186 9.14 4.82 -17.56
C PHE A 186 10.25 5.26 -16.60
N ASN A 187 10.61 6.54 -16.63
CA ASN A 187 11.52 7.19 -15.67
C ASN A 187 10.78 7.88 -14.50
N LEU A 188 9.46 8.01 -14.61
CA LEU A 188 8.57 8.55 -13.60
C LEU A 188 7.33 7.67 -13.50
N LEU A 189 6.87 7.44 -12.28
CA LEU A 189 5.62 6.73 -12.03
C LEU A 189 4.43 7.48 -12.63
N PRO A 190 3.29 6.83 -12.92
CA PRO A 190 2.12 7.47 -13.51
C PRO A 190 1.50 8.60 -12.65
N LEU A 191 0.93 9.62 -13.30
CA LEU A 191 0.11 10.66 -12.64
C LEU A 191 -1.13 10.09 -11.94
N SER A 192 -1.67 8.99 -12.48
CA SER A 192 -2.81 8.29 -11.88
C SER A 192 -2.49 7.77 -10.49
N TRP A 193 -1.22 7.51 -10.17
CA TRP A 193 -0.75 7.02 -8.87
C TRP A 193 -0.42 8.18 -7.94
N TRP A 194 0.55 9.01 -8.31
CA TRP A 194 1.02 10.12 -7.49
C TRP A 194 0.91 11.44 -8.24
N GLN A 195 0.40 12.49 -7.58
CA GLN A 195 0.09 13.76 -8.25
C GLN A 195 1.30 14.71 -8.35
N THR A 196 2.22 14.63 -7.39
CA THR A 196 3.41 15.50 -7.35
C THR A 196 4.57 14.86 -8.10
N MET A 197 5.42 15.68 -8.73
CA MET A 197 6.63 15.19 -9.40
C MET A 197 7.55 14.40 -8.45
N GLN A 198 7.74 14.87 -7.21
CA GLN A 198 8.61 14.21 -6.22
C GLN A 198 8.15 12.79 -5.88
N ALA A 199 6.88 12.60 -5.55
CA ALA A 199 6.34 11.26 -5.27
C ALA A 199 6.38 10.30 -6.47
N ARG A 200 6.48 10.82 -7.69
CA ARG A 200 6.59 10.02 -8.92
C ARG A 200 8.02 9.60 -9.26
N MET A 201 9.04 10.16 -8.61
CA MET A 201 10.42 9.85 -8.94
C MET A 201 10.77 8.41 -8.56
N ILE A 202 11.49 7.75 -9.47
CA ILE A 202 12.05 6.41 -9.27
C ILE A 202 13.51 6.63 -8.84
N ASN A 203 13.77 6.54 -7.54
CA ASN A 203 15.05 6.92 -6.96
C ASN A 203 15.84 5.70 -6.50
N GLY A 204 17.15 5.71 -6.76
CA GLY A 204 18.08 4.71 -6.23
C GLY A 204 17.97 3.34 -6.87
N THR A 205 18.23 2.29 -6.08
CA THR A 205 18.36 0.90 -6.55
C THR A 205 17.07 0.09 -6.33
N ASP A 206 17.00 -1.13 -6.86
CA ASP A 206 15.84 -2.02 -6.73
C ASP A 206 15.72 -2.64 -5.33
N THR A 207 14.74 -2.18 -4.54
CA THR A 207 14.53 -2.61 -3.13
C THR A 207 15.81 -2.61 -2.30
N GLY A 208 16.75 -1.70 -2.60
CA GLY A 208 18.03 -1.63 -1.91
C GLY A 208 18.96 -2.80 -2.22
N SER A 209 18.89 -3.45 -3.37
CA SER A 209 19.79 -4.57 -3.67
C SER A 209 21.26 -4.13 -3.71
N PHE A 210 21.53 -2.93 -4.22
CA PHE A 210 22.86 -2.33 -4.29
C PHE A 210 22.94 -1.06 -3.44
N ALA A 211 24.16 -0.74 -3.00
CA ALA A 211 24.52 0.50 -2.34
C ALA A 211 25.96 0.90 -2.76
N PRO A 212 26.35 2.18 -2.59
CA PRO A 212 27.72 2.61 -2.81
C PRO A 212 28.73 1.86 -1.93
N LEU A 213 30.00 1.88 -2.36
CA LEU A 213 31.11 1.36 -1.58
C LEU A 213 31.40 2.29 -0.38
N HIS A 214 32.12 1.78 0.61
CA HIS A 214 32.60 2.55 1.77
C HIS A 214 31.48 3.27 2.54
N LEU A 215 30.48 2.51 2.97
CA LEU A 215 29.35 3.05 3.73
C LEU A 215 29.79 3.65 5.07
N THR A 216 29.27 4.84 5.33
CA THR A 216 29.42 5.64 6.54
C THR A 216 28.06 5.96 7.14
N SER A 217 28.04 6.49 8.37
CA SER A 217 26.81 6.92 9.04
C SER A 217 26.10 8.08 8.35
N ASN A 218 26.78 8.81 7.46
CA ASN A 218 26.22 9.97 6.76
C ASN A 218 25.58 9.60 5.41
N ASN A 219 25.75 8.35 4.95
CA ASN A 219 25.17 7.93 3.69
C ASN A 219 23.64 7.88 3.79
N ILE A 220 23.00 8.30 2.71
CA ILE A 220 21.55 8.25 2.52
C ILE A 220 21.32 7.34 1.32
N LEU A 221 20.55 6.27 1.51
CA LEU A 221 20.40 5.21 0.52
C LEU A 221 18.97 5.20 -0.03
N PRO A 222 18.68 5.93 -1.12
CA PRO A 222 17.39 5.84 -1.77
C PRO A 222 17.21 4.47 -2.45
N PHE A 223 15.98 3.98 -2.48
CA PHE A 223 15.62 2.81 -3.26
C PHE A 223 14.18 2.88 -3.74
N PHE A 224 13.90 2.21 -4.85
CA PHE A 224 12.56 2.05 -5.38
C PHE A 224 12.01 0.69 -5.01
N SER A 225 10.81 0.66 -4.40
CA SER A 225 10.06 -0.56 -4.18
C SER A 225 8.94 -0.65 -5.22
N SER A 226 9.12 -1.48 -6.24
CA SER A 226 8.08 -1.77 -7.23
C SER A 226 6.85 -2.40 -6.57
N PHE A 227 7.05 -3.13 -5.48
CA PHE A 227 5.97 -3.74 -4.69
C PHE A 227 5.07 -2.71 -3.99
N LEU A 228 5.63 -1.56 -3.59
CA LEU A 228 4.91 -0.47 -2.92
C LEU A 228 4.68 0.73 -3.82
N CYS A 229 5.05 0.63 -5.11
CA CYS A 229 4.80 1.63 -6.12
C CYS A 229 5.37 3.02 -5.78
N ARG A 230 6.45 3.09 -4.98
CA ARG A 230 7.11 4.36 -4.62
C ARG A 230 8.57 4.15 -4.24
N SER A 231 9.30 5.26 -4.18
CA SER A 231 10.66 5.32 -3.64
C SER A 231 10.65 5.62 -2.15
N PHE A 232 11.68 5.15 -1.47
CA PHE A 232 11.97 5.34 -0.04
C PHE A 232 13.44 5.70 0.15
N THR A 233 13.75 6.19 1.34
CA THR A 233 15.11 6.48 1.75
C THR A 233 15.46 5.68 3.01
N ALA A 234 16.57 4.94 2.95
CA ALA A 234 17.13 4.28 4.12
C ALA A 234 18.31 5.11 4.68
N VAL A 235 18.32 5.30 5.99
CA VAL A 235 19.34 6.07 6.72
C VAL A 235 20.06 5.18 7.71
N PHE A 236 21.28 5.56 8.09
CA PHE A 236 22.06 4.81 9.06
C PHE A 236 21.32 4.69 10.40
N SER A 237 21.23 3.46 10.92
CA SER A 237 20.67 3.16 12.24
C SER A 237 21.80 2.96 13.25
N LYS A 238 22.66 1.96 13.01
CA LYS A 238 23.73 1.58 13.94
C LYS A 238 24.79 0.70 13.28
N HIS A 239 25.94 0.60 13.92
CA HIS A 239 26.86 -0.51 13.66
C HIS A 239 26.28 -1.82 14.19
N SER A 240 26.53 -2.91 13.46
CA SER A 240 25.99 -4.23 13.79
C SER A 240 27.01 -5.33 13.47
N THR A 241 26.64 -6.58 13.74
CA THR A 241 27.42 -7.75 13.35
C THR A 241 26.47 -8.81 12.84
N TYR A 242 26.74 -9.35 11.66
CA TYR A 242 25.93 -10.41 11.06
C TYR A 242 26.80 -11.63 10.77
N LYS A 243 26.45 -12.76 11.38
CA LYS A 243 27.21 -14.03 11.28
C LYS A 243 28.72 -13.87 11.52
N GLY A 244 29.09 -13.03 12.49
CA GLY A 244 30.49 -12.76 12.86
C GLY A 244 31.22 -11.73 11.99
N MET A 245 30.60 -11.22 10.92
CA MET A 245 31.15 -10.16 10.08
C MET A 245 30.67 -8.79 10.54
N LYS A 246 31.57 -7.79 10.51
CA LYS A 246 31.21 -6.39 10.79
C LYS A 246 30.19 -5.91 9.75
N SER A 247 29.11 -5.31 10.22
CA SER A 247 28.05 -4.81 9.37
C SER A 247 27.56 -3.44 9.84
N VAL A 248 26.81 -2.77 8.98
CA VAL A 248 26.10 -1.53 9.27
C VAL A 248 24.62 -1.72 8.95
N GLU A 249 23.77 -1.21 9.83
CA GLU A 249 22.32 -1.28 9.68
C GLU A 249 21.81 0.04 9.14
N PHE A 250 20.98 -0.03 8.11
CA PHE A 250 20.20 1.10 7.57
C PHE A 250 18.72 0.79 7.70
N VAL A 251 17.91 1.77 8.07
CA VAL A 251 16.46 1.63 8.25
C VAL A 251 15.71 2.72 7.49
N VAL A 252 14.49 2.41 7.06
CA VAL A 252 13.56 3.45 6.60
C VAL A 252 12.95 4.11 7.83
N SER A 253 13.09 5.43 7.93
CA SER A 253 12.66 6.18 9.10
C SER A 253 11.13 6.29 9.17
N GLN A 254 10.60 6.63 10.35
CA GLN A 254 9.16 6.73 10.56
C GLN A 254 8.52 7.85 9.70
N GLU A 255 9.28 8.90 9.40
CA GLU A 255 8.85 10.06 8.63
C GLU A 255 8.45 9.69 7.19
N GLU A 256 9.07 8.66 6.59
CA GLU A 256 8.71 8.17 5.25
C GLU A 256 7.25 7.65 5.15
N PHE A 257 6.64 7.36 6.30
CA PHE A 257 5.24 6.96 6.47
C PHE A 257 4.34 8.09 7.00
N ASP A 258 4.87 9.29 7.25
CA ASP A 258 4.09 10.47 7.66
C ASP A 258 3.65 11.28 6.43
N THR A 259 2.49 10.96 5.86
CA THR A 259 1.93 11.71 4.72
C THR A 259 1.36 13.08 5.08
N ILE A 260 1.35 13.43 6.38
CA ILE A 260 1.04 14.80 6.83
C ILE A 260 2.22 15.70 6.58
N ASP A 261 3.45 15.19 6.76
CA ASP A 261 4.68 15.92 6.51
C ASP A 261 4.76 16.48 5.08
N ASN A 262 5.23 17.73 4.96
CA ASN A 262 5.30 18.42 3.68
C ASN A 262 6.25 17.71 2.70
N ASN A 263 7.25 16.98 3.18
CA ASN A 263 8.16 16.21 2.34
C ASN A 263 7.49 14.99 1.69
N TYR A 264 6.39 14.49 2.27
CA TYR A 264 5.68 13.28 1.84
C TYR A 264 4.22 13.55 1.47
N ILE A 265 3.84 14.82 1.32
CA ILE A 265 2.49 15.28 0.96
C ILE A 265 1.96 14.64 -0.35
N GLY A 266 2.86 14.32 -1.28
CA GLY A 266 2.54 13.67 -2.55
C GLY A 266 2.02 12.23 -2.41
N PHE A 267 2.21 11.61 -1.25
CA PHE A 267 1.76 10.25 -0.93
C PHE A 267 0.45 10.21 -0.14
N ARG A 268 -0.25 11.34 0.03
CA ARG A 268 -1.53 11.39 0.76
C ARG A 268 -2.58 10.51 0.09
N TYR A 269 -3.33 9.78 0.92
CA TYR A 269 -4.50 9.05 0.46
C TYR A 269 -5.56 10.03 -0.02
N ARG A 270 -6.05 9.81 -1.24
CA ARG A 270 -7.07 10.65 -1.86
C ARG A 270 -8.40 10.60 -1.13
N ASN A 271 -8.68 9.49 -0.43
CA ASN A 271 -9.90 9.28 0.34
C ASN A 271 -11.13 9.74 -0.45
N LEU A 272 -11.34 9.11 -1.61
CA LEU A 272 -12.41 9.49 -2.53
C LEU A 272 -13.80 9.22 -1.92
N GLU A 273 -13.84 8.34 -0.92
CA GLU A 273 -14.97 7.98 -0.09
C GLU A 273 -15.34 9.09 0.91
N LYS A 274 -14.45 10.08 1.12
CA LYS A 274 -14.62 11.23 2.05
C LYS A 274 -14.91 10.82 3.49
N ILE A 275 -14.30 9.73 3.94
CA ILE A 275 -14.51 9.18 5.27
C ILE A 275 -13.42 9.61 6.23
N LYS A 276 -13.80 10.09 7.41
CA LYS A 276 -12.86 10.24 8.53
C LYS A 276 -12.70 8.90 9.25
N TYR A 277 -11.79 8.04 8.77
CA TYR A 277 -11.59 6.68 9.29
C TYR A 277 -11.20 6.61 10.77
N PHE A 278 -10.51 7.64 11.26
CA PHE A 278 -10.09 7.75 12.66
C PHE A 278 -10.71 9.03 13.26
N PRO A 279 -11.97 8.98 13.72
CA PRO A 279 -12.68 10.18 14.19
C PRO A 279 -12.03 10.81 15.42
N GLU A 280 -11.45 9.98 16.30
CA GLU A 280 -10.74 10.40 17.51
C GLU A 280 -9.40 11.11 17.22
N TRP A 281 -8.81 10.86 16.04
CA TRP A 281 -7.56 11.51 15.67
C TRP A 281 -7.81 12.94 15.18
N SER A 282 -6.93 13.83 15.61
CA SER A 282 -6.84 15.22 15.14
C SER A 282 -5.38 15.59 14.95
N PRO A 283 -5.01 16.26 13.85
CA PRO A 283 -3.67 16.85 13.71
C PRO A 283 -3.44 18.00 14.70
N CYS A 284 -4.51 18.49 15.35
CA CYS A 284 -4.51 19.65 16.24
C CYS A 284 -4.82 19.23 17.67
N SER A 285 -3.85 18.63 18.35
CA SER A 285 -3.99 18.11 19.71
C SER A 285 -4.17 19.20 20.78
N LYS A 286 -3.94 20.48 20.45
CA LYS A 286 -4.13 21.63 21.35
C LYS A 286 -4.53 22.87 20.53
N MET A 287 -5.82 23.06 20.26
CA MET A 287 -6.30 24.35 19.77
C MET A 287 -6.23 25.35 20.93
N THR A 288 -5.18 26.17 21.00
CA THR A 288 -5.29 27.47 21.65
C THR A 288 -6.18 28.33 20.78
N ARG A 289 -7.47 28.42 21.11
CA ARG A 289 -8.36 29.44 20.52
C ARG A 289 -7.78 30.80 20.87
N SER A 290 -7.11 31.42 19.90
CA SER A 290 -6.87 32.85 19.90
C SER A 290 -8.24 33.53 19.86
N ASN A 291 -8.51 34.45 20.79
CA ASN A 291 -9.73 35.27 20.80
C ASN A 291 -9.66 36.43 19.79
N ASN A 292 -8.61 36.52 18.98
CA ASN A 292 -8.52 37.49 17.90
C ASN A 292 -9.18 36.88 16.65
N PHE A 293 -10.43 37.26 16.41
CA PHE A 293 -11.21 36.80 15.27
C PHE A 293 -10.69 37.45 13.99
N THR A 294 -9.70 36.84 13.34
CA THR A 294 -9.21 37.29 12.03
C THR A 294 -10.14 36.76 10.95
N SER A 295 -10.60 37.63 10.04
CA SER A 295 -11.46 37.20 8.94
C SER A 295 -10.69 36.28 7.97
N CYS A 296 -11.13 35.04 7.82
CA CYS A 296 -10.53 34.07 6.91
C CYS A 296 -10.72 34.42 5.42
N SER A 297 -11.57 35.41 5.10
CA SER A 297 -11.79 35.86 3.72
C SER A 297 -10.64 36.70 3.13
N SER A 298 -9.77 37.28 3.97
CA SER A 298 -8.68 38.16 3.53
C SER A 298 -7.29 37.53 3.62
N THR A 299 -7.18 36.29 4.09
CA THR A 299 -5.89 35.64 4.35
C THR A 299 -5.69 34.44 3.42
N SER A 300 -4.68 34.49 2.55
CA SER A 300 -4.31 33.39 1.65
C SER A 300 -3.53 32.30 2.39
N ILE A 301 -4.22 31.41 3.12
CA ILE A 301 -3.59 30.33 3.89
C ILE A 301 -3.72 29.01 3.14
N ASN A 302 -2.60 28.33 2.94
CA ASN A 302 -2.61 27.01 2.33
C ASN A 302 -2.83 25.93 3.39
N CYS A 303 -4.09 25.53 3.59
CA CYS A 303 -4.50 24.48 4.52
C CYS A 303 -4.03 23.07 4.12
N LEU A 304 -3.22 22.90 3.06
CA LEU A 304 -2.61 21.62 2.73
C LEU A 304 -1.31 21.38 3.49
N LEU A 305 -0.63 22.42 3.96
CA LEU A 305 0.66 22.32 4.61
C LEU A 305 0.49 21.97 6.10
N LYS A 306 1.37 21.11 6.63
CA LYS A 306 1.34 20.58 8.01
C LYS A 306 1.24 21.68 9.06
N GLU A 307 2.04 22.73 8.92
CA GLU A 307 2.10 23.90 9.80
C GLU A 307 0.80 24.71 9.83
N ASN A 308 0.01 24.65 8.76
CA ASN A 308 -1.23 25.42 8.61
C ASN A 308 -2.47 24.62 8.99
N LEU A 309 -2.39 23.29 9.13
CA LEU A 309 -3.57 22.44 9.41
C LEU A 309 -4.36 22.92 10.63
N CYS A 310 -3.68 23.48 11.62
CA CYS A 310 -4.27 23.95 12.87
C CYS A 310 -4.53 25.45 12.92
N HIS A 311 -4.38 26.16 11.80
CA HIS A 311 -4.78 27.55 11.70
C HIS A 311 -6.31 27.67 11.85
N GLU A 312 -6.78 28.79 12.42
CA GLU A 312 -8.22 29.06 12.63
C GLU A 312 -9.08 29.07 11.35
N CYS A 313 -8.42 29.18 10.18
CA CYS A 313 -9.05 29.19 8.86
C CYS A 313 -9.00 27.84 8.16
N CYS A 314 -8.42 26.83 8.81
CA CYS A 314 -8.29 25.48 8.30
C CYS A 314 -9.11 24.51 9.16
N GLU A 315 -9.59 23.44 8.55
CA GLU A 315 -10.49 22.47 9.20
C GLU A 315 -9.74 21.24 9.74
N GLY A 316 -8.49 21.43 10.17
CA GLY A 316 -7.67 20.36 10.76
C GLY A 316 -7.42 19.22 9.78
N SER A 317 -8.03 18.06 10.04
CA SER A 317 -7.89 16.87 9.19
C SER A 317 -8.68 16.96 7.87
N TYR A 318 -9.61 17.90 7.73
CA TYR A 318 -10.39 18.07 6.52
C TYR A 318 -9.70 19.05 5.56
N VAL A 319 -9.31 18.55 4.39
CA VAL A 319 -8.56 19.31 3.38
C VAL A 319 -9.03 18.92 1.98
N ASN A 320 -9.13 19.90 1.06
CA ASN A 320 -9.55 19.67 -0.33
C ASN A 320 -10.84 18.83 -0.49
N GLY A 321 -11.81 19.00 0.40
CA GLY A 321 -13.09 18.30 0.31
C GLY A 321 -13.07 16.84 0.78
N THR A 322 -12.02 16.40 1.49
CA THR A 322 -11.87 15.06 2.05
C THR A 322 -11.07 15.06 3.36
N TYR A 323 -10.87 13.90 3.99
CA TYR A 323 -10.13 13.74 5.24
C TYR A 323 -8.76 13.09 5.04
N LEU A 324 -7.76 13.62 5.75
CA LEU A 324 -6.42 13.04 5.84
C LEU A 324 -6.42 11.73 6.63
N LEU A 325 -5.52 10.82 6.25
CA LEU A 325 -5.14 9.71 7.13
C LEU A 325 -4.13 10.20 8.18
N PRO A 326 -4.15 9.65 9.40
CA PRO A 326 -3.11 9.89 10.40
C PRO A 326 -1.72 9.49 9.90
N PRO A 327 -0.64 10.01 10.52
CA PRO A 327 0.72 9.61 10.19
C PRO A 327 0.98 8.12 10.46
N GLY A 328 2.00 7.55 9.81
CA GLY A 328 2.41 6.15 9.96
C GLY A 328 1.81 5.18 8.94
N MET A 329 1.13 5.70 7.92
CA MET A 329 0.52 4.91 6.86
C MET A 329 0.36 5.70 5.54
N PHE A 330 0.27 4.98 4.42
CA PHE A 330 0.05 5.56 3.09
C PHE A 330 -0.72 4.57 2.19
N PRO A 331 -1.37 5.01 1.09
CA PRO A 331 -2.12 4.11 0.22
C PRO A 331 -1.22 3.30 -0.72
N LEU A 332 -1.56 2.06 -1.01
CA LEU A 332 -1.02 1.32 -2.14
C LEU A 332 -1.82 1.67 -3.40
N VAL A 333 -1.12 2.08 -4.46
CA VAL A 333 -1.73 2.66 -5.67
C VAL A 333 -1.65 1.76 -6.90
N CYS A 334 -0.82 0.72 -6.86
CA CYS A 334 -0.63 -0.23 -7.95
C CYS A 334 -0.70 -1.68 -7.47
N PHE A 335 -0.92 -2.61 -8.39
CA PHE A 335 -0.69 -4.02 -8.09
C PHE A 335 0.80 -4.21 -7.78
N PRO A 336 1.15 -4.94 -6.69
CA PRO A 336 2.54 -5.02 -6.27
C PRO A 336 3.47 -5.50 -7.39
N GLY A 337 4.46 -4.67 -7.76
CA GLY A 337 5.42 -4.99 -8.81
C GLY A 337 4.90 -4.81 -10.24
N LYS A 338 3.72 -4.23 -10.46
CA LYS A 338 3.08 -4.11 -11.77
C LYS A 338 2.76 -2.66 -12.12
N ASN A 339 2.93 -2.30 -13.39
CA ASN A 339 2.49 -1.00 -13.92
C ASN A 339 0.98 -0.98 -14.20
N GLU A 340 0.20 -1.38 -13.21
CA GLU A 340 -1.25 -1.46 -13.25
C GLU A 340 -1.82 -0.86 -11.96
N THR A 341 -2.77 0.07 -12.09
CA THR A 341 -3.43 0.72 -10.95
C THR A 341 -4.26 -0.29 -10.17
N LEU A 342 -4.18 -0.23 -8.84
CA LEU A 342 -5.01 -1.07 -7.97
C LEU A 342 -6.46 -0.56 -7.99
N PRO A 343 -7.47 -1.41 -8.28
CA PRO A 343 -8.87 -1.00 -8.36
C PRO A 343 -9.55 -0.87 -6.98
N VAL A 344 -8.83 -1.17 -5.90
CA VAL A 344 -9.34 -1.15 -4.53
C VAL A 344 -8.44 -0.33 -3.63
N SER A 345 -9.03 0.35 -2.64
CA SER A 345 -8.29 1.12 -1.65
C SER A 345 -7.57 0.18 -0.68
N VAL A 346 -6.25 0.31 -0.57
CA VAL A 346 -5.40 -0.47 0.33
C VAL A 346 -4.44 0.46 1.03
N ILE A 347 -4.25 0.29 2.33
CA ILE A 347 -3.37 1.10 3.16
C ILE A 347 -2.21 0.25 3.66
N ILE A 348 -1.00 0.77 3.49
CA ILE A 348 0.25 0.18 3.95
C ILE A 348 0.70 0.93 5.20
N SER A 349 1.11 0.18 6.20
CA SER A 349 1.68 0.67 7.45
C SER A 349 2.67 -0.37 8.00
N PRO A 350 3.51 -0.04 8.98
CA PRO A 350 4.19 -1.07 9.76
C PRO A 350 3.19 -1.88 10.60
N PRO A 351 3.58 -3.07 11.10
CA PRO A 351 2.73 -3.91 11.94
C PRO A 351 2.07 -3.13 13.08
N TYR A 352 0.78 -3.40 13.30
CA TYR A 352 -0.01 -2.86 14.40
C TYR A 352 -0.15 -1.34 14.42
N PHE A 353 0.04 -0.69 13.26
CA PHE A 353 0.12 0.77 13.15
C PHE A 353 1.17 1.36 14.10
N SER A 354 2.31 0.68 14.31
CA SER A 354 3.29 1.08 15.33
C SER A 354 3.87 2.49 15.13
N TYR A 355 3.82 3.03 13.91
CA TYR A 355 4.22 4.40 13.57
C TYR A 355 3.11 5.43 13.69
N SER A 356 1.88 5.01 13.99
CA SER A 356 0.74 5.90 14.10
C SER A 356 0.50 6.36 15.54
N PRO A 357 -0.30 7.43 15.72
CA PRO A 357 -0.73 7.91 17.03
C PRO A 357 -1.58 6.87 17.80
N LYS A 358 -1.73 7.06 19.11
CA LYS A 358 -2.45 6.11 19.97
C LYS A 358 -3.92 5.93 19.55
N GLU A 359 -4.54 7.00 19.06
CA GLU A 359 -5.91 7.00 18.55
C GLU A 359 -6.11 5.99 17.41
N VAL A 360 -5.04 5.73 16.65
CA VAL A 360 -5.00 4.72 15.58
C VAL A 360 -4.70 3.35 16.13
N THR A 361 -3.66 3.19 16.97
CA THR A 361 -3.31 1.88 17.51
C THR A 361 -4.43 1.30 18.37
N ASP A 362 -5.13 2.16 19.11
CA ASP A 362 -6.24 1.80 20.00
C ASP A 362 -7.57 1.65 19.24
N SER A 363 -7.59 1.85 17.92
CA SER A 363 -8.79 1.62 17.09
C SER A 363 -9.10 0.14 16.91
N VAL A 364 -8.11 -0.75 17.10
CA VAL A 364 -8.24 -2.19 16.97
C VAL A 364 -7.86 -2.86 18.30
N ILE A 365 -8.77 -3.67 18.83
CA ILE A 365 -8.52 -4.48 20.03
C ILE A 365 -7.77 -5.75 19.63
N GLY A 366 -6.77 -6.15 20.41
CA GLY A 366 -5.99 -7.37 20.18
C GLY A 366 -4.63 -7.14 19.53
N PHE A 367 -4.31 -5.91 19.12
CA PHE A 367 -2.94 -5.55 18.77
C PHE A 367 -2.02 -5.63 20.00
N PRO A 368 -0.81 -6.21 19.87
CA PRO A 368 0.15 -6.28 20.96
C PRO A 368 0.65 -4.87 21.30
N ARG A 369 0.89 -4.63 22.59
CA ARG A 369 1.62 -3.44 23.04
C ARG A 369 3.10 -3.68 22.82
N LEU A 370 3.69 -2.92 21.91
CA LEU A 370 5.09 -3.04 21.55
C LEU A 370 5.93 -2.08 22.39
N ASP A 371 6.88 -2.62 23.17
CA ASP A 371 7.87 -1.79 23.88
C ASP A 371 8.87 -1.15 22.90
N ILE A 372 9.21 -1.89 21.84
CA ILE A 372 10.09 -1.44 20.75
C ILE A 372 9.30 -1.50 19.45
N LYS A 373 9.22 -0.36 18.77
CA LYS A 373 8.56 -0.27 17.46
C LYS A 373 9.43 -0.97 16.40
N PRO A 374 8.90 -1.96 15.66
CA PRO A 374 9.66 -2.60 14.61
C PRO A 374 9.94 -1.61 13.47
N SER A 375 11.15 -1.68 12.91
CA SER A 375 11.48 -0.99 11.67
C SER A 375 10.73 -1.61 10.50
N ALA A 376 10.07 -0.80 9.68
CA ALA A 376 9.34 -1.30 8.50
C ALA A 376 10.31 -1.90 7.46
N PHE A 377 11.50 -1.34 7.35
CA PHE A 377 12.60 -1.86 6.54
C PHE A 377 13.89 -1.79 7.35
N THR A 378 14.61 -2.90 7.36
CA THR A 378 15.97 -3.00 7.93
C THR A 378 16.88 -3.63 6.89
N PHE A 379 17.98 -2.97 6.59
CA PHE A 379 19.01 -3.43 5.67
C PHE A 379 20.32 -3.55 6.42
N VAL A 380 20.83 -4.77 6.55
CA VAL A 380 22.16 -5.03 7.11
C VAL A 380 23.13 -5.19 5.96
N ARG A 381 24.17 -4.36 5.93
CA ARG A 381 25.15 -4.32 4.85
C ARG A 381 26.56 -4.51 5.35
N GLU A 382 27.39 -5.08 4.49
CA GLU A 382 28.83 -5.07 4.67
C GLU A 382 29.34 -3.65 4.34
N PRO A 383 30.07 -2.97 5.24
CA PRO A 383 30.38 -1.55 5.11
C PRO A 383 31.34 -1.22 3.96
N LEU A 384 32.27 -2.11 3.59
CA LEU A 384 33.26 -1.82 2.55
C LEU A 384 32.63 -1.90 1.14
N THR A 385 31.90 -2.98 0.88
CA THR A 385 31.35 -3.33 -0.43
C THR A 385 29.91 -2.85 -0.63
N GLY A 386 29.21 -2.45 0.44
CA GLY A 386 27.80 -2.09 0.39
C GLY A 386 26.84 -3.26 0.15
N LEU A 387 27.36 -4.49 0.09
CA LEU A 387 26.58 -5.70 -0.19
C LEU A 387 25.54 -5.94 0.90
N LEU A 388 24.33 -6.27 0.46
CA LEU A 388 23.22 -6.63 1.33
C LEU A 388 23.44 -8.02 1.93
N MET A 389 23.48 -8.10 3.26
CA MET A 389 23.72 -9.36 4.01
C MET A 389 22.43 -9.93 4.62
N GLN A 390 21.54 -9.05 5.06
CA GLN A 390 20.21 -9.37 5.57
C GLN A 390 19.26 -8.22 5.26
N ILE A 391 18.02 -8.56 4.94
CA ILE A 391 16.93 -7.60 4.78
C ILE A 391 15.72 -8.12 5.55
N ASP A 392 15.15 -7.25 6.38
CA ASP A 392 13.91 -7.53 7.10
C ASP A 392 12.89 -6.46 6.71
N ILE A 393 11.77 -6.88 6.11
CA ILE A 393 10.68 -6.01 5.72
C ILE A 393 9.44 -6.43 6.50
N GLN A 394 8.86 -5.48 7.24
CA GLN A 394 7.71 -5.69 8.10
C GLN A 394 6.63 -4.68 7.75
N LEU A 395 5.55 -5.16 7.12
CA LEU A 395 4.46 -4.32 6.65
C LEU A 395 3.12 -4.98 6.96
N MET A 396 2.12 -4.15 7.21
CA MET A 396 0.73 -4.51 7.41
C MET A 396 -0.10 -3.90 6.28
N VAL A 397 -0.91 -4.76 5.67
CA VAL A 397 -1.89 -4.39 4.65
C VAL A 397 -3.25 -4.24 5.33
N SER A 398 -3.83 -3.05 5.23
CA SER A 398 -5.14 -2.73 5.80
C SER A 398 -6.12 -2.34 4.69
N PHE A 399 -7.38 -2.72 4.86
CA PHE A 399 -8.47 -2.36 3.96
C PHE A 399 -9.35 -1.32 4.65
N PRO A 400 -9.55 -0.14 4.07
CA PRO A 400 -10.46 0.84 4.62
C PRO A 400 -11.88 0.27 4.68
N MET A 401 -12.46 0.26 5.88
CA MET A 401 -13.84 -0.17 6.12
C MET A 401 -14.58 0.99 6.77
N PHE A 402 -15.81 1.23 6.34
CA PHE A 402 -16.59 2.37 6.79
C PHE A 402 -18.08 2.06 6.73
N ARG A 403 -18.87 2.88 7.43
CA ARG A 403 -20.33 2.86 7.38
C ARG A 403 -20.80 3.99 6.48
N THR A 404 -21.75 3.71 5.62
CA THR A 404 -22.50 4.75 4.89
C THR A 404 -23.85 4.98 5.57
N ASN A 405 -24.33 6.23 5.49
CA ASN A 405 -25.67 6.60 5.97
C ASN A 405 -26.72 6.56 4.85
N GLU A 406 -26.27 6.53 3.60
CA GLU A 406 -27.09 6.27 2.42
C GLU A 406 -26.97 4.79 2.04
N SER A 407 -27.96 4.23 1.33
CA SER A 407 -27.81 2.93 0.66
C SER A 407 -26.50 2.94 -0.14
N THR A 408 -25.69 1.90 0.06
CA THR A 408 -24.33 1.78 -0.47
C THR A 408 -24.29 1.68 -1.99
#